data_AF-A0A7V6DY10-F1
#
_entry.id   AF-A0A7V6DY10-F1
#
_cell.length_a   1.000
_cell.length_b   1.000
_cell.length_c   1.000
_cell.angle_alpha   90.00
_cell.angle_beta   90.00
_cell.angle_gamma   90.00
#
_symmetry.space_group_name_H-M   'P 1'
#
loop_
_entity.id
_entity.type
_entity.pdbx_description
1 polymer ?
#
loop_
_entity_poly.entity_id
_entity_poly.type
_entity_poly.pdbx_seq_one_letter_code
_entity_poly.pdbx_strand_id
1 'polypeptide(L)'
;MKKKNEKSLPSFLWRWKIFFETIKIPSRITFFVLGIASTVWFLVRVIPKPSRAYYPCMRTAAPFMSSFVIYLLSLGTASFAFRRFRQKIREARYGLAVVFFMAAVVCTVIYYVNDEKVSFAAPADGANQPMGTARGIMPGRVVWAWDSAATNAYCTNSGDEGMPYNEATSDYYFNPKNNDQGVIDTMMAEAIKKLAGKNTEEEAWEAIFCYFNQQKHAENRGYQSGEIIFIKVNQTSMSWAGNFNYPDFSRNIPAQYDIVEMNPFSAVALIKSLVEKAHVPEEKIIIGESMRNLYKDEYDYI
;
A
#
# COMPACT_ATOMS: atom_id res chain seq x y z
N MET A 1 -33.89 -14.80 -8.19
CA MET A 1 -32.51 -14.56 -8.67
C MET A 1 -32.46 -13.36 -9.61
N LYS A 2 -32.30 -12.15 -9.07
CA LYS A 2 -32.10 -10.92 -9.87
C LYS A 2 -30.60 -10.65 -9.97
N LYS A 3 -30.07 -10.59 -11.19
CA LYS A 3 -28.67 -10.24 -11.47
C LYS A 3 -28.41 -8.79 -11.02
N LYS A 4 -27.36 -8.61 -10.22
CA LYS A 4 -26.82 -7.34 -9.72
C LYS A 4 -26.48 -6.44 -10.92
N ASN A 5 -27.00 -5.22 -10.94
CA ASN A 5 -26.64 -4.18 -11.91
C ASN A 5 -25.17 -3.79 -11.70
N GLU A 6 -24.27 -4.29 -12.55
CA GLU A 6 -22.97 -3.67 -12.76
C GLU A 6 -23.19 -2.24 -13.24
N LYS A 7 -22.64 -1.25 -12.53
CA LYS A 7 -22.62 0.13 -13.00
C LYS A 7 -21.95 0.13 -14.38
N SER A 8 -22.74 0.33 -15.43
CA SER A 8 -22.26 0.33 -16.80
C SER A 8 -21.26 1.47 -16.97
N LEU A 9 -20.03 1.12 -17.34
CA LEU A 9 -19.06 2.11 -17.79
C LEU A 9 -19.73 3.00 -18.87
N PRO A 10 -19.49 4.32 -18.86
CA PRO A 10 -19.91 5.22 -19.93
C PRO A 10 -19.68 4.56 -21.30
N SER A 11 -20.61 4.71 -22.24
CA SER A 11 -20.60 3.97 -23.51
C SER A 11 -19.28 4.11 -24.28
N PHE A 12 -18.58 5.24 -24.16
CA PHE A 12 -17.25 5.43 -24.72
C PHE A 12 -16.18 4.58 -24.03
N LEU A 13 -16.18 4.48 -22.69
CA LEU A 13 -15.25 3.64 -21.92
C LEU A 13 -15.52 2.16 -22.14
N TRP A 14 -16.77 1.76 -22.37
CA TRP A 14 -17.10 0.37 -22.68
C TRP A 14 -16.52 -0.05 -24.05
N ARG A 15 -16.57 0.85 -25.05
CA ARG A 15 -15.89 0.66 -26.34
C ARG A 15 -14.38 0.52 -26.19
N TRP A 16 -13.74 1.36 -25.38
CA TRP A 16 -12.31 1.25 -25.10
C TRP A 16 -11.97 -0.03 -24.33
N LYS A 17 -12.76 -0.41 -23.33
CA LYS A 17 -12.57 -1.66 -22.58
C LYS A 17 -12.61 -2.87 -23.50
N ILE A 18 -13.66 -3.01 -24.33
CA ILE A 18 -13.72 -4.10 -25.32
C ILE A 18 -12.55 -4.04 -26.28
N PHE A 19 -12.19 -2.84 -26.76
CA PHE A 19 -11.07 -2.67 -27.69
C PHE A 19 -9.76 -3.18 -27.08
N PHE A 20 -9.44 -2.83 -25.84
CA PHE A 20 -8.26 -3.34 -25.15
C PHE A 20 -8.34 -4.84 -24.80
N GLU A 21 -9.53 -5.36 -24.47
CA GLU A 21 -9.74 -6.79 -24.20
C GLU A 21 -9.68 -7.65 -25.48
N THR A 22 -9.98 -7.08 -26.65
CA THR A 22 -9.99 -7.77 -27.94
C THR A 22 -8.68 -7.63 -28.72
N ILE A 23 -7.86 -6.63 -28.39
CA ILE A 23 -6.52 -6.47 -28.96
C ILE A 23 -5.60 -7.60 -28.47
N LYS A 24 -5.37 -8.57 -29.36
CA LYS A 24 -4.32 -9.57 -29.19
C LYS A 24 -3.05 -9.06 -29.87
N ILE A 25 -2.24 -8.28 -29.16
CA ILE A 25 -0.91 -7.91 -29.66
C ILE A 25 -0.02 -9.15 -29.61
N PRO A 26 0.61 -9.55 -30.72
CA PRO A 26 1.60 -10.62 -30.70
C PRO A 26 2.67 -10.35 -29.64
N SER A 27 3.02 -11.37 -28.85
CA SER A 27 4.04 -11.27 -27.78
C SER A 27 5.37 -10.73 -28.30
N ARG A 28 5.74 -11.06 -29.54
CA ARG A 28 6.94 -10.55 -30.22
C ARG A 28 6.90 -9.02 -30.35
N ILE A 29 5.81 -8.45 -30.85
CA ILE A 29 5.67 -7.00 -31.03
C ILE A 29 5.71 -6.31 -29.66
N THR A 30 4.99 -6.88 -28.69
CA THR A 30 4.97 -6.40 -27.31
C THR A 30 6.38 -6.35 -26.71
N PHE A 31 7.18 -7.40 -26.88
CA PHE A 31 8.57 -7.46 -26.41
C PHE A 31 9.44 -6.34 -27.00
N PHE A 32 9.42 -6.15 -28.32
CA PHE A 32 10.21 -5.09 -28.97
C PHE A 32 9.76 -3.69 -28.54
N VAL A 33 8.44 -3.44 -28.48
CA VAL A 33 7.90 -2.13 -28.10
C VAL A 33 8.22 -1.81 -26.64
N LEU A 34 7.96 -2.73 -25.70
CA LEU A 34 8.29 -2.54 -24.28
C LEU A 34 9.79 -2.44 -24.06
N GLY A 35 10.59 -3.26 -24.74
CA GLY A 35 12.05 -3.21 -24.65
C GLY A 35 12.62 -1.87 -25.09
N ILE A 36 12.18 -1.34 -26.24
CA ILE A 36 12.62 -0.04 -26.75
C ILE A 36 12.13 1.09 -25.84
N ALA A 37 10.84 1.10 -25.49
CA ALA A 37 10.25 2.15 -24.67
C ALA A 37 10.89 2.23 -23.27
N SER A 38 11.09 1.08 -22.62
CA SER A 38 11.78 1.01 -21.32
C SER A 38 13.24 1.45 -21.42
N THR A 39 13.96 1.06 -22.48
CA THR A 39 15.35 1.48 -22.71
C THR A 39 15.45 2.99 -22.88
N VAL A 40 14.62 3.58 -23.76
CA VAL A 40 14.63 5.04 -24.00
C VAL A 40 14.27 5.79 -22.73
N TRP A 41 13.20 5.40 -22.04
CA TRP A 41 12.76 6.04 -20.80
C TRP A 41 13.83 5.99 -19.70
N PHE A 42 14.47 4.82 -19.53
CA PHE A 42 15.54 4.63 -18.56
C PHE A 42 16.74 5.51 -18.88
N LEU A 43 17.23 5.52 -20.13
CA LEU A 43 18.39 6.33 -20.53
C LEU A 43 18.12 7.84 -20.36
N VAL A 44 16.97 8.32 -20.85
CA VAL A 44 16.58 9.74 -20.75
C VAL A 44 16.52 10.21 -19.29
N ARG A 45 16.09 9.35 -18.37
CA ARG A 45 15.89 9.73 -16.97
C ARG A 45 17.12 9.51 -16.11
N VAL A 46 17.89 8.44 -16.36
CA VAL A 46 19.00 7.99 -15.51
C VAL A 46 20.34 8.59 -15.91
N ILE A 47 20.62 8.82 -17.21
CA ILE A 47 21.89 9.45 -17.63
C ILE A 47 22.08 10.84 -17.00
N PRO A 48 21.06 11.73 -16.99
CA PRO A 48 21.24 13.06 -16.39
C PRO A 48 21.41 13.03 -14.86
N LYS A 49 20.93 11.99 -14.18
CA LYS A 49 21.05 11.83 -12.72
C LYS A 49 20.96 10.34 -12.33
N PRO A 50 22.11 9.64 -12.19
CA PRO A 50 22.15 8.20 -11.96
C PRO A 50 21.36 7.71 -10.74
N SER A 51 21.23 8.54 -9.70
CA SER A 51 20.46 8.22 -8.50
C SER A 51 18.96 7.96 -8.78
N ARG A 52 18.43 8.37 -9.93
CA ARG A 52 17.03 8.13 -10.33
C ARG A 52 16.75 6.67 -10.66
N ALA A 53 17.76 5.83 -10.88
CA ALA A 53 17.60 4.39 -11.10
C ALA A 53 16.88 3.69 -9.93
N TYR A 54 16.94 4.26 -8.72
CA TYR A 54 16.27 3.72 -7.53
C TYR A 54 14.77 4.06 -7.43
N TYR A 55 14.24 4.94 -8.29
CA TYR A 55 12.82 5.29 -8.24
C TYR A 55 11.94 4.10 -8.62
N PRO A 56 10.73 3.94 -8.02
CA PRO A 56 9.86 2.78 -8.28
C PRO A 56 9.58 2.56 -9.77
N CYS A 57 9.30 3.63 -10.52
CA CYS A 57 9.04 3.55 -11.96
C CYS A 57 10.24 3.11 -12.79
N MET A 58 11.47 3.37 -12.33
CA MET A 58 12.70 2.91 -13.00
C MET A 58 13.00 1.46 -12.64
N ARG A 59 12.71 1.04 -11.41
CA ARG A 59 12.81 -0.36 -10.97
C ARG A 59 11.89 -1.27 -11.77
N THR A 60 10.67 -0.82 -12.09
CA THR A 60 9.76 -1.58 -12.97
C THR A 60 10.24 -1.64 -14.42
N ALA A 61 10.85 -0.57 -14.93
CA ALA A 61 11.34 -0.52 -16.32
C ALA A 61 12.64 -1.32 -16.54
N ALA A 62 13.49 -1.45 -15.51
CA ALA A 62 14.82 -2.03 -15.64
C ALA A 62 14.84 -3.49 -16.14
N PRO A 63 13.98 -4.42 -15.67
CA PRO A 63 13.96 -5.80 -16.17
C PRO A 63 13.65 -5.89 -17.68
N PHE A 64 12.72 -5.07 -18.17
CA PHE A 64 12.32 -5.05 -19.59
C PHE A 64 13.46 -4.52 -20.47
N MET A 65 14.11 -3.43 -20.05
CA MET A 65 15.28 -2.89 -20.74
C MET A 65 16.43 -3.91 -20.76
N SER A 66 16.80 -4.46 -19.60
CA SER A 66 17.93 -5.38 -19.48
C SER A 66 17.71 -6.63 -20.32
N SER A 67 16.50 -7.20 -20.29
CA SER A 67 16.12 -8.34 -21.13
C SER A 67 16.25 -8.03 -22.62
N PHE A 68 15.81 -6.84 -23.04
CA PHE A 68 15.91 -6.39 -24.43
C PHE A 68 17.36 -6.18 -24.89
N VAL A 69 18.18 -5.53 -24.07
CA VAL A 69 19.61 -5.29 -24.35
C VAL A 69 20.37 -6.61 -24.43
N ILE A 70 20.14 -7.52 -23.48
CA ILE A 70 20.74 -8.87 -23.49
C ILE A 70 20.32 -9.62 -24.75
N TYR A 71 19.05 -9.56 -25.15
CA TYR A 71 18.58 -10.18 -26.39
C TYR A 71 19.33 -9.66 -27.63
N LEU A 72 19.51 -8.33 -27.76
CA LEU A 72 20.25 -7.74 -28.88
C LEU A 72 21.73 -8.13 -28.88
N LEU A 73 22.37 -8.14 -27.72
CA LEU A 73 23.76 -8.56 -27.56
C LEU A 73 23.93 -10.04 -27.92
N SER A 74 23.02 -10.92 -27.48
CA SER A 74 23.02 -12.34 -27.81
C SER A 74 22.84 -12.58 -29.31
N LEU A 75 21.90 -11.88 -29.96
CA LEU A 75 21.68 -12.00 -31.40
C LEU A 75 22.88 -11.47 -32.22
N GLY A 76 23.46 -10.35 -31.78
CA GLY A 76 24.62 -9.72 -32.41
C GLY A 76 25.88 -10.59 -32.29
N THR A 77 26.17 -11.11 -31.10
CA THR A 77 27.32 -12.00 -30.86
C THR A 77 27.19 -13.31 -31.62
N ALA A 78 26.00 -13.93 -31.64
CA ALA A 78 25.74 -15.13 -32.45
C ALA A 78 25.96 -14.88 -33.95
N SER A 79 25.44 -13.77 -34.47
CA SER A 79 25.62 -13.38 -35.88
C SER A 79 27.09 -13.11 -36.23
N PHE A 80 27.83 -12.44 -35.33
CA PHE A 80 29.26 -12.18 -35.51
C PHE A 80 30.09 -13.47 -35.49
N ALA A 81 29.87 -14.34 -34.50
CA ALA A 81 30.55 -15.63 -34.40
C ALA A 81 30.28 -16.49 -35.64
N PHE A 82 29.04 -16.54 -36.12
CA PHE A 82 28.67 -17.29 -37.33
C PHE A 82 29.35 -16.75 -38.59
N ARG A 83 29.40 -15.42 -38.76
CA ARG A 83 30.11 -14.78 -39.87
C ARG A 83 31.60 -15.10 -39.84
N ARG A 84 32.25 -15.01 -38.67
CA ARG A 84 33.67 -15.32 -38.50
C ARG A 84 33.96 -16.80 -38.71
N PHE A 85 33.11 -17.70 -38.23
CA PHE A 85 33.19 -19.12 -38.50
C PHE A 85 33.21 -19.43 -40.00
N ARG A 86 32.21 -18.92 -40.75
CA ARG A 86 32.15 -19.09 -42.22
C ARG A 86 33.36 -18.48 -42.92
N GLN A 87 33.82 -17.32 -42.49
CA GLN A 87 35.02 -16.68 -43.05
C GLN A 87 36.26 -17.55 -42.85
N LYS A 88 36.47 -18.10 -41.66
CA LYS A 88 37.65 -18.94 -41.36
C LYS A 88 37.63 -20.31 -42.03
N ILE A 89 36.44 -20.86 -42.30
CA ILE A 89 36.29 -22.03 -43.19
C ILE A 89 36.73 -21.68 -44.61
N ARG A 90 36.31 -20.53 -45.15
CA ARG A 90 36.70 -20.09 -46.50
C ARG A 90 38.19 -19.80 -46.63
N GLU A 91 38.83 -19.30 -45.57
CA GLU A 91 40.28 -19.05 -45.51
C GLU A 91 41.12 -20.32 -45.24
N ALA A 92 40.50 -21.51 -45.19
CA ALA A 92 41.14 -22.79 -44.80
C ALA A 92 41.83 -22.78 -43.42
N ARG A 93 41.47 -21.82 -42.55
CA ARG A 93 42.00 -21.69 -41.19
C ARG A 93 41.11 -22.45 -40.20
N TYR A 94 41.06 -23.78 -40.36
CA TYR A 94 40.13 -24.64 -39.63
C TYR A 94 40.29 -24.56 -38.11
N GLY A 95 41.52 -24.41 -37.59
CA GLY A 95 41.75 -24.25 -36.14
C GLY A 95 41.02 -23.05 -35.55
N LEU A 96 41.04 -21.89 -36.23
CA LEU A 96 40.31 -20.70 -35.78
C LEU A 96 38.79 -20.84 -35.96
N ALA A 97 38.34 -21.58 -36.98
CA ALA A 97 36.92 -21.89 -37.15
C ALA A 97 36.39 -22.74 -35.99
N VAL A 98 37.15 -23.77 -35.56
CA VAL A 98 36.81 -24.59 -34.40
C VAL A 98 36.72 -23.74 -33.13
N VAL A 99 37.62 -22.78 -32.93
CA VAL A 99 37.54 -21.86 -31.76
C VAL A 99 36.24 -21.07 -31.74
N PHE A 100 35.82 -20.47 -32.86
CA PHE A 100 34.54 -19.74 -32.93
C PHE A 100 33.32 -20.65 -32.75
N PHE A 101 33.38 -21.88 -33.26
CA PHE A 101 32.32 -22.87 -33.07
C PHE A 101 32.21 -23.31 -31.61
N MET A 102 33.34 -23.64 -30.97
CA MET A 102 33.39 -24.02 -29.55
C MET A 102 32.91 -22.89 -28.64
N ALA A 103 33.30 -21.64 -28.93
CA ALA A 103 32.80 -20.48 -28.19
C ALA A 103 31.27 -20.34 -28.28
N ALA A 104 30.69 -20.53 -29.48
CA ALA A 104 29.25 -20.49 -29.65
C ALA A 104 28.55 -21.63 -28.88
N VAL A 105 29.07 -22.86 -28.96
CA VAL A 105 28.56 -24.02 -28.22
C VAL A 105 28.61 -23.78 -26.72
N VAL A 106 29.73 -23.30 -26.18
CA VAL A 106 29.88 -22.99 -24.75
C VAL A 106 28.87 -21.93 -24.30
N CYS A 107 28.72 -20.84 -25.05
CA CYS A 107 27.71 -19.81 -24.73
C CYS A 107 26.28 -20.35 -24.75
N THR A 108 25.94 -21.22 -25.72
CA THR A 108 24.63 -21.87 -25.79
C THR A 108 24.42 -22.83 -24.62
N VAL A 109 25.41 -23.64 -24.26
CA VAL A 109 25.35 -24.53 -23.09
C VAL A 109 25.16 -23.73 -21.80
N ILE A 110 25.93 -22.65 -21.61
CA ILE A 110 25.77 -21.76 -20.44
C ILE A 110 24.36 -21.16 -20.40
N TYR A 111 23.80 -20.75 -21.54
CA TYR A 111 22.44 -20.21 -21.61
C TYR A 111 21.38 -21.25 -21.19
N TYR A 112 21.49 -22.50 -21.66
CA TYR A 112 20.53 -23.56 -21.31
C TYR A 112 20.74 -24.15 -19.90
N VAL A 113 21.96 -24.12 -19.37
CA VAL A 113 22.26 -24.62 -18.01
C VAL A 113 21.87 -23.61 -16.94
N ASN A 114 21.84 -22.31 -17.26
CA ASN A 114 21.33 -21.26 -16.38
C ASN A 114 19.81 -21.05 -16.50
N ASP A 115 19.05 -22.10 -16.79
CA ASP A 115 17.59 -22.05 -16.70
C ASP A 115 17.23 -21.73 -15.24
N GLU A 116 16.72 -20.53 -15.00
CA GLU A 116 16.34 -20.13 -13.65
C GLU A 116 15.18 -21.01 -13.18
N LYS A 117 15.40 -21.63 -12.01
CA LYS A 117 14.39 -22.39 -11.29
C LYS A 117 13.09 -21.60 -11.26
N VAL A 118 12.02 -22.23 -11.76
CA VAL A 118 10.64 -21.81 -11.56
C VAL A 118 10.44 -21.45 -10.09
N SER A 119 10.39 -20.15 -9.79
CA SER A 119 10.14 -19.66 -8.45
C SER A 119 8.69 -19.97 -8.10
N PHE A 120 8.50 -20.78 -7.06
CA PHE A 120 7.21 -20.97 -6.43
C PHE A 120 6.63 -19.61 -5.99
N ALA A 121 5.30 -19.52 -6.02
CA ALA A 121 4.49 -18.34 -5.76
C ALA A 121 4.61 -17.81 -4.31
N ALA A 122 5.72 -17.17 -3.98
CA ALA A 122 5.74 -16.07 -3.01
C ALA A 122 5.58 -14.75 -3.79
N PRO A 123 5.04 -13.67 -3.18
CA PRO A 123 5.23 -12.34 -3.76
C PRO A 123 6.71 -12.17 -4.11
N ALA A 124 7.01 -11.75 -5.34
CA ALA A 124 8.40 -11.68 -5.84
C ALA A 124 9.33 -10.83 -4.94
N ASP A 125 8.74 -10.00 -4.09
CA ASP A 125 9.41 -9.02 -3.25
C ASP A 125 9.87 -9.57 -1.87
N GLY A 126 9.57 -10.84 -1.56
CA GLY A 126 9.93 -11.45 -0.27
C GLY A 126 9.26 -10.79 0.94
N ALA A 127 9.78 -11.01 2.15
CA ALA A 127 9.32 -10.29 3.33
C ALA A 127 9.72 -8.81 3.24
N ASN A 128 8.78 -7.91 3.54
CA ASN A 128 9.03 -6.46 3.56
C ASN A 128 10.29 -6.15 4.38
N GLN A 129 11.30 -5.57 3.72
CA GLN A 129 12.49 -5.07 4.41
C GLN A 129 12.19 -3.65 4.93
N PRO A 130 12.55 -3.33 6.18
CA PRO A 130 12.40 -1.97 6.69
C PRO A 130 13.10 -0.96 5.77
N MET A 131 12.38 0.07 5.34
CA MET A 131 12.92 1.12 4.49
C MET A 131 13.10 2.43 5.28
N GLY A 132 14.23 3.09 5.09
CA GLY A 132 14.54 4.38 5.71
C GLY A 132 15.24 4.28 7.06
N THR A 133 15.28 5.40 7.78
CA THR A 133 15.89 5.49 9.11
C THR A 133 14.80 5.37 10.17
N ALA A 134 15.00 4.44 11.11
CA ALA A 134 14.11 4.23 12.24
C ALA A 134 13.91 5.52 13.06
N ARG A 135 12.66 5.83 13.43
CA ARG A 135 12.25 6.99 14.24
C ARG A 135 11.35 6.54 15.40
N GLY A 136 11.10 7.44 16.34
CA GLY A 136 10.28 7.24 17.54
C GLY A 136 11.11 7.27 18.82
N ILE A 137 10.43 7.29 19.97
CA ILE A 137 11.06 7.18 21.30
C ILE A 137 11.95 5.93 21.36
N MET A 138 11.44 4.82 20.81
CA MET A 138 12.19 3.60 20.52
C MET A 138 12.28 3.43 19.01
N PRO A 139 13.43 3.74 18.37
CA PRO A 139 13.54 3.76 16.93
C PRO A 139 13.07 2.47 16.26
N GLY A 140 12.07 2.57 15.38
CA GLY A 140 11.58 1.44 14.58
C GLY A 140 10.59 0.53 15.32
N ARG A 141 10.17 0.90 16.53
CA ARG A 141 9.12 0.21 17.28
C ARG A 141 7.79 0.29 16.53
N VAL A 142 7.15 -0.87 16.37
CA VAL A 142 5.74 -0.98 16.00
C VAL A 142 5.05 -1.80 17.08
N VAL A 143 3.89 -1.35 17.54
CA VAL A 143 3.11 -2.02 18.56
C VAL A 143 1.77 -2.42 17.96
N TRP A 144 1.39 -3.67 18.20
CA TRP A 144 0.07 -4.20 17.88
C TRP A 144 -0.57 -4.65 19.19
N ALA A 145 -1.79 -4.19 19.45
CA ALA A 145 -2.64 -4.70 20.50
C ALA A 145 -3.81 -5.44 19.83
N TRP A 146 -4.11 -6.63 20.33
CA TRP A 146 -5.22 -7.44 19.84
C TRP A 146 -5.83 -8.20 21.00
N ASP A 147 -7.16 -8.14 21.09
CA ASP A 147 -7.97 -8.95 21.99
C ASP A 147 -9.22 -9.40 21.23
N SER A 148 -9.49 -10.71 21.22
CA SER A 148 -10.67 -11.25 20.56
C SER A 148 -11.99 -10.80 21.19
N ALA A 149 -11.97 -10.34 22.45
CA ALA A 149 -13.15 -9.84 23.15
C ALA A 149 -13.49 -8.38 22.80
N ALA A 150 -12.62 -7.66 22.09
CA ALA A 150 -12.83 -6.25 21.77
C ALA A 150 -14.03 -6.01 20.83
N THR A 151 -14.29 -6.96 19.95
CA THR A 151 -15.34 -6.86 18.93
C THR A 151 -16.11 -8.17 18.80
N ASN A 152 -17.40 -8.09 18.52
CA ASN A 152 -18.22 -9.27 18.24
C ASN A 152 -17.87 -9.86 16.86
N ALA A 153 -17.15 -10.98 16.85
CA ALA A 153 -16.78 -11.70 15.62
C ALA A 153 -17.98 -12.32 14.88
N TYR A 154 -19.16 -12.39 15.51
CA TYR A 154 -20.38 -12.93 14.93
C TYR A 154 -21.35 -11.85 14.42
N CYS A 155 -20.94 -10.57 14.45
CA CYS A 155 -21.69 -9.47 13.85
C CYS A 155 -22.00 -9.78 12.37
N THR A 156 -23.27 -9.71 11.97
CA THR A 156 -23.71 -10.12 10.63
C THR A 156 -23.40 -9.08 9.56
N ASN A 157 -23.06 -7.86 9.95
CA ASN A 157 -22.87 -6.70 9.06
C ASN A 157 -24.07 -6.47 8.14
N SER A 158 -25.27 -6.49 8.72
CA SER A 158 -26.53 -6.34 7.99
C SER A 158 -27.53 -5.46 8.72
N GLY A 159 -28.46 -4.87 7.99
CA GLY A 159 -29.60 -4.14 8.53
C GLY A 159 -30.85 -4.37 7.68
N ASP A 160 -31.89 -3.58 7.93
CA ASP A 160 -33.16 -3.71 7.21
C ASP A 160 -32.99 -3.40 5.72
N GLU A 161 -33.21 -4.41 4.85
CA GLU A 161 -33.03 -4.26 3.41
C GLU A 161 -33.89 -3.11 2.86
N GLY A 162 -33.24 -2.15 2.18
CA GLY A 162 -33.91 -1.02 1.55
C GLY A 162 -34.34 0.09 2.53
N MET A 163 -34.00 -0.02 3.82
CA MET A 163 -34.26 1.01 4.82
C MET A 163 -32.96 1.77 5.20
N PRO A 164 -33.09 3.01 5.74
CA PRO A 164 -31.98 3.71 6.38
C PRO A 164 -31.38 2.90 7.54
N TYR A 165 -30.11 3.14 7.85
CA TYR A 165 -29.49 2.59 9.05
C TYR A 165 -30.31 2.92 10.31
N ASN A 166 -30.49 1.92 11.17
CA ASN A 166 -31.15 2.06 12.46
C ASN A 166 -30.42 1.16 13.47
N GLU A 167 -29.80 1.75 14.48
CA GLU A 167 -29.04 1.04 15.51
C GLU A 167 -29.85 -0.07 16.20
N ALA A 168 -31.15 0.14 16.40
CA ALA A 168 -32.01 -0.81 17.11
C ALA A 168 -32.27 -2.09 16.31
N THR A 169 -32.27 -2.02 14.98
CA THR A 169 -32.60 -3.15 14.09
C THR A 169 -31.41 -3.64 13.27
N SER A 170 -30.35 -2.83 13.15
CA SER A 170 -29.15 -3.16 12.39
C SER A 170 -28.09 -3.84 13.24
N ASP A 171 -27.25 -4.65 12.61
CA ASP A 171 -26.13 -5.36 13.21
C ASP A 171 -24.86 -5.15 12.38
N TYR A 172 -24.21 -4.00 12.55
CA TYR A 172 -22.96 -3.63 11.90
C TYR A 172 -21.80 -3.56 12.89
N TYR A 173 -20.57 -3.73 12.37
CA TYR A 173 -19.35 -3.75 13.19
C TYR A 173 -19.17 -2.50 14.07
N PHE A 174 -19.72 -1.35 13.68
CA PHE A 174 -19.61 -0.08 14.41
C PHE A 174 -20.74 0.16 15.43
N ASN A 175 -21.67 -0.79 15.61
CA ASN A 175 -22.70 -0.67 16.64
C ASN A 175 -22.11 -0.89 18.04
N PRO A 176 -22.62 -0.20 19.08
CA PRO A 176 -22.18 -0.38 20.47
C PRO A 176 -22.25 -1.82 20.95
N LYS A 177 -23.33 -2.54 20.62
CA LYS A 177 -23.50 -3.96 20.97
C LYS A 177 -22.40 -4.89 20.42
N ASN A 178 -21.65 -4.43 19.42
CA ASN A 178 -20.59 -5.19 18.76
C ASN A 178 -19.17 -4.78 19.19
N ASN A 179 -19.03 -3.87 20.16
CA ASN A 179 -17.75 -3.36 20.62
C ASN A 179 -17.72 -3.30 22.16
N ASP A 180 -16.68 -3.88 22.77
CA ASP A 180 -16.47 -3.77 24.22
C ASP A 180 -15.51 -2.61 24.50
N GLN A 181 -16.05 -1.48 24.95
CA GLN A 181 -15.24 -0.29 25.22
C GLN A 181 -14.16 -0.52 26.28
N GLY A 182 -14.42 -1.34 27.31
CA GLY A 182 -13.45 -1.59 28.37
C GLY A 182 -12.24 -2.39 27.88
N VAL A 183 -12.48 -3.39 27.02
CA VAL A 183 -11.41 -4.13 26.34
C VAL A 183 -10.64 -3.22 25.38
N ILE A 184 -11.35 -2.40 24.59
CA ILE A 184 -10.73 -1.45 23.65
C ILE A 184 -9.87 -0.41 24.39
N ASP A 185 -10.35 0.13 25.51
CA ASP A 185 -9.60 1.04 26.39
C ASP A 185 -8.30 0.38 26.89
N THR A 186 -8.40 -0.87 27.35
CA THR A 186 -7.24 -1.64 27.81
C THR A 186 -6.23 -1.87 26.69
N MET A 187 -6.71 -2.22 25.49
CA MET A 187 -5.85 -2.37 24.30
C MET A 187 -5.14 -1.07 23.95
N MET A 188 -5.84 0.07 24.01
CA MET A 188 -5.29 1.40 23.73
C MET A 188 -4.21 1.78 24.76
N ALA A 189 -4.51 1.62 26.05
CA ALA A 189 -3.57 1.89 27.14
C ALA A 189 -2.29 1.06 27.02
N GLU A 190 -2.42 -0.24 26.75
CA GLU A 190 -1.28 -1.13 26.52
C GLU A 190 -0.47 -0.74 25.27
N ALA A 191 -1.14 -0.34 24.19
CA ALA A 191 -0.47 0.11 22.97
C ALA A 191 0.36 1.37 23.21
N ILE A 192 -0.20 2.37 23.88
CA ILE A 192 0.47 3.65 24.21
C ILE A 192 1.67 3.41 25.12
N LYS A 193 1.51 2.65 26.19
CA LYS A 193 2.60 2.28 27.11
C LYS A 193 3.75 1.57 26.42
N LYS A 194 3.44 0.55 25.60
CA LYS A 194 4.44 -0.20 24.83
C LYS A 194 5.09 0.63 23.73
N LEU A 195 4.38 1.60 23.16
CA LEU A 195 4.93 2.49 22.14
C LEU A 195 5.98 3.44 22.75
N ALA A 196 5.69 3.97 23.95
CA ALA A 196 6.58 4.87 24.67
C ALA A 196 7.66 4.15 25.50
N GLY A 197 7.48 2.86 25.79
CA GLY A 197 8.39 2.08 26.64
C GLY A 197 8.27 2.46 28.10
N LYS A 198 7.03 2.73 28.55
CA LYS A 198 6.69 3.21 29.89
C LYS A 198 5.73 2.26 30.60
N ASN A 199 5.61 2.38 31.91
CA ASN A 199 4.80 1.50 32.74
C ASN A 199 3.40 2.07 33.02
N THR A 200 3.22 3.38 32.89
CA THR A 200 1.94 4.08 33.05
C THR A 200 1.60 4.89 31.80
N GLU A 201 0.31 5.18 31.60
CA GLU A 201 -0.14 5.98 30.45
C GLU A 201 0.30 7.45 30.58
N GLU A 202 0.32 7.97 31.79
CA GLU A 202 0.77 9.33 32.11
C GLU A 202 2.24 9.53 31.70
N GLU A 203 3.12 8.59 32.09
CA GLU A 203 4.53 8.61 31.67
C GLU A 203 4.69 8.42 30.16
N ALA A 204 3.82 7.62 29.55
CA ALA A 204 3.85 7.35 28.12
C ALA A 204 3.50 8.61 27.31
N TRP A 205 2.42 9.31 27.67
CA TRP A 205 2.01 10.54 27.02
C TRP A 205 3.04 11.66 27.19
N GLU A 206 3.58 11.83 28.40
CA GLU A 206 4.65 12.80 28.64
C GLU A 206 5.87 12.53 27.74
N ALA A 207 6.27 11.26 27.60
CA ALA A 207 7.36 10.88 26.72
C ALA A 207 7.04 11.10 25.23
N ILE A 208 5.79 10.83 24.81
CA ILE A 208 5.32 11.08 23.44
C ILE A 208 5.37 12.57 23.10
N PHE A 209 4.86 13.44 23.98
CA PHE A 209 4.91 14.88 23.78
C PHE A 209 6.32 15.44 23.83
N CYS A 210 7.13 15.05 24.82
CA CYS A 210 8.55 15.43 24.89
C CYS A 210 9.30 15.06 23.60
N TYR A 211 9.12 13.83 23.11
CA TYR A 211 9.75 13.40 21.87
C TYR A 211 9.28 14.22 20.67
N PHE A 212 7.97 14.42 20.52
CA PHE A 212 7.41 15.22 19.44
C PHE A 212 7.96 16.66 19.44
N ASN A 213 7.93 17.32 20.59
CA ASN A 213 8.41 18.69 20.75
C ASN A 213 9.92 18.80 20.55
N GLN A 214 10.69 17.80 20.98
CA GLN A 214 12.13 17.77 20.74
C GLN A 214 12.45 17.65 19.24
N GLN A 215 11.67 16.85 18.49
CA GLN A 215 11.89 16.68 17.05
C GLN A 215 11.37 17.84 16.21
N LYS A 216 10.23 18.43 16.59
CA LYS A 216 9.56 19.45 15.78
C LYS A 216 9.94 20.88 16.17
N HIS A 217 10.20 21.11 17.46
CA HIS A 217 10.40 22.43 18.04
C HIS A 217 11.76 22.60 18.74
N ALA A 218 12.57 21.54 18.84
CA ALA A 218 13.82 21.52 19.61
C ALA A 218 13.64 21.81 21.11
N GLU A 219 12.47 21.45 21.65
CA GLU A 219 12.09 21.68 23.04
C GLU A 219 11.84 20.34 23.75
N ASN A 220 12.52 20.08 24.86
CA ASN A 220 12.31 18.89 25.67
C ASN A 220 11.25 19.14 26.74
N ARG A 221 9.98 19.18 26.32
CA ARG A 221 8.83 19.38 27.21
C ARG A 221 7.60 18.62 26.74
N GLY A 222 6.73 18.26 27.68
CA GLY A 222 5.42 17.72 27.40
C GLY A 222 4.43 18.72 26.78
N TYR A 223 3.16 18.34 26.80
CA TYR A 223 2.04 19.18 26.40
C TYR A 223 1.99 20.49 27.20
N GLN A 224 1.60 21.58 26.57
CA GLN A 224 1.38 22.87 27.23
C GLN A 224 -0.05 23.34 27.06
N SER A 225 -0.58 23.96 28.12
CA SER A 225 -1.93 24.50 28.11
C SER A 225 -2.14 25.45 26.93
N GLY A 226 -3.20 25.21 26.17
CA GLY A 226 -3.53 25.98 24.98
C GLY A 226 -3.09 25.35 23.65
N GLU A 227 -2.19 24.35 23.67
CA GLU A 227 -1.85 23.57 22.48
C GLU A 227 -3.06 22.73 22.04
N ILE A 228 -3.23 22.57 20.73
CA ILE A 228 -4.34 21.83 20.11
C ILE A 228 -3.83 20.48 19.61
N ILE A 229 -4.56 19.41 19.93
CA ILE A 229 -4.35 18.08 19.38
C ILE A 229 -5.36 17.85 18.27
N PHE A 230 -4.88 17.58 17.06
CA PHE A 230 -5.73 17.17 15.94
C PHE A 230 -5.60 15.66 15.70
N ILE A 231 -6.71 14.94 15.85
CA ILE A 231 -6.82 13.51 15.57
C ILE A 231 -7.39 13.36 14.17
N LYS A 232 -6.51 13.05 13.20
CA LYS A 232 -6.92 12.74 11.84
C LYS A 232 -7.45 11.31 11.76
N VAL A 233 -8.69 11.16 11.31
CA VAL A 233 -9.34 9.84 11.18
C VAL A 233 -9.43 9.42 9.71
N ASN A 234 -9.76 8.15 9.45
CA ASN A 234 -9.98 7.65 8.09
C ASN A 234 -11.48 7.70 7.77
N GLN A 235 -11.84 8.45 6.71
CA GLN A 235 -13.21 8.66 6.21
C GLN A 235 -13.28 8.54 4.69
N THR A 236 -12.50 7.61 4.13
CA THR A 236 -12.19 7.58 2.69
C THR A 236 -13.45 7.50 1.82
N SER A 237 -14.46 6.77 2.30
CA SER A 237 -15.63 6.37 1.53
C SER A 237 -16.80 7.32 1.70
N MET A 238 -16.76 8.21 2.70
CA MET A 238 -17.87 9.11 3.00
C MET A 238 -18.23 10.06 1.83
N SER A 239 -17.25 10.62 1.11
CA SER A 239 -17.56 11.57 0.03
C SER A 239 -17.42 11.00 -1.39
N TRP A 240 -17.00 9.75 -1.57
CA TRP A 240 -16.73 9.23 -2.91
C TRP A 240 -17.99 9.13 -3.79
N ALA A 241 -19.20 9.15 -3.20
CA ALA A 241 -20.44 9.10 -3.98
C ALA A 241 -21.68 9.78 -3.34
N GLY A 242 -21.52 10.75 -2.44
CA GLY A 242 -22.67 11.36 -1.74
C GLY A 242 -23.33 10.38 -0.76
N ASN A 243 -22.49 9.65 -0.03
CA ASN A 243 -22.87 8.49 0.78
C ASN A 243 -23.48 8.86 2.14
N PHE A 244 -23.89 10.12 2.29
CA PHE A 244 -24.50 10.66 3.49
C PHE A 244 -25.71 11.53 3.13
N ASN A 245 -26.64 11.65 4.07
CA ASN A 245 -27.74 12.59 4.00
C ASN A 245 -27.27 13.96 4.52
N TYR A 246 -27.76 15.03 3.93
CA TYR A 246 -27.52 16.39 4.42
C TYR A 246 -28.84 16.96 4.97
N PRO A 247 -28.83 17.67 6.11
CA PRO A 247 -27.68 18.13 6.88
C PRO A 247 -27.24 17.21 8.04
N ASP A 248 -27.88 16.06 8.22
CA ASP A 248 -27.67 15.20 9.41
C ASP A 248 -26.45 14.28 9.32
N PHE A 249 -25.80 14.17 8.16
CA PHE A 249 -24.65 13.30 7.88
C PHE A 249 -24.90 11.81 8.20
N SER A 250 -26.15 11.35 8.23
CA SER A 250 -26.47 9.93 8.36
C SER A 250 -26.08 9.16 7.09
N ARG A 251 -25.67 7.90 7.21
CA ARG A 251 -25.30 7.07 6.06
C ARG A 251 -26.47 6.94 5.06
N ASN A 252 -26.19 7.13 3.77
CA ASN A 252 -27.19 7.15 2.67
C ASN A 252 -26.96 6.03 1.63
N ILE A 253 -26.37 4.89 2.03
CA ILE A 253 -26.24 3.73 1.13
C ILE A 253 -26.89 2.50 1.75
N PRO A 254 -28.14 2.16 1.36
CA PRO A 254 -28.84 0.97 1.83
C PRO A 254 -28.12 -0.37 1.61
N ALA A 255 -27.05 -0.39 0.80
CA ALA A 255 -26.34 -1.61 0.39
C ALA A 255 -24.85 -1.62 0.78
N GLN A 256 -24.34 -0.64 1.54
CA GLN A 256 -22.91 -0.53 1.88
C GLN A 256 -22.66 0.11 3.25
N TYR A 257 -23.53 -0.14 4.23
CA TYR A 257 -23.29 0.35 5.59
C TYR A 257 -22.06 -0.32 6.23
N ASP A 258 -21.66 -1.50 5.76
CA ASP A 258 -20.48 -2.26 6.18
C ASP A 258 -19.14 -1.69 5.70
N ILE A 259 -19.14 -0.55 5.01
CA ILE A 259 -17.89 0.12 4.62
C ILE A 259 -17.09 0.48 5.87
N VAL A 260 -15.89 -0.10 5.94
CA VAL A 260 -14.95 0.11 7.04
C VAL A 260 -14.36 1.51 6.98
N GLU A 261 -14.84 2.36 7.88
CA GLU A 261 -14.21 3.62 8.26
C GLU A 261 -13.54 3.48 9.64
N MET A 262 -13.20 4.60 10.27
CA MET A 262 -12.81 4.60 11.67
C MET A 262 -13.88 3.94 12.55
N ASN A 263 -13.46 3.05 13.45
CA ASN A 263 -14.32 2.57 14.52
C ASN A 263 -14.42 3.65 15.63
N PRO A 264 -15.62 4.16 15.98
CA PRO A 264 -15.78 5.25 16.95
C PRO A 264 -15.23 4.90 18.34
N PHE A 265 -15.38 3.65 18.78
CA PHE A 265 -14.91 3.19 20.10
C PHE A 265 -13.39 3.23 20.24
N SER A 266 -12.66 3.07 19.12
CA SER A 266 -11.20 3.24 19.09
C SER A 266 -10.78 4.71 19.21
N ALA A 267 -11.57 5.64 18.67
CA ALA A 267 -11.34 7.07 18.83
C ALA A 267 -11.66 7.52 20.25
N VAL A 268 -12.78 7.05 20.82
CA VAL A 268 -13.16 7.29 22.22
C VAL A 268 -12.05 6.83 23.16
N ALA A 269 -11.51 5.62 22.97
CA ALA A 269 -10.40 5.12 23.81
C ALA A 269 -9.16 6.02 23.77
N LEU A 270 -8.81 6.53 22.59
CA LEU A 270 -7.69 7.47 22.43
C LEU A 270 -7.97 8.81 23.11
N ILE A 271 -9.18 9.36 22.92
CA ILE A 271 -9.60 10.63 23.51
C ILE A 271 -9.62 10.52 25.04
N LYS A 272 -10.22 9.46 25.59
CA LYS A 272 -10.19 9.17 27.04
C LYS A 272 -8.77 9.12 27.58
N SER A 273 -7.86 8.41 26.91
CA SER A 273 -6.45 8.36 27.33
C SER A 273 -5.79 9.76 27.30
N LEU A 274 -6.06 10.57 26.27
CA LEU A 274 -5.54 11.95 26.19
C LEU A 274 -6.09 12.85 27.30
N VAL A 275 -7.38 12.77 27.60
CA VAL A 275 -8.04 13.62 28.60
C VAL A 275 -7.65 13.17 30.02
N GLU A 276 -7.82 11.89 30.32
CA GLU A 276 -7.66 11.36 31.67
C GLU A 276 -6.19 11.18 32.06
N LYS A 277 -5.32 10.81 31.11
CA LYS A 277 -3.91 10.43 31.36
C LYS A 277 -2.92 11.48 30.89
N ALA A 278 -3.21 12.12 29.76
CA ALA A 278 -2.35 13.18 29.23
C ALA A 278 -2.77 14.57 29.71
N HIS A 279 -3.90 14.68 30.42
CA HIS A 279 -4.47 15.93 30.96
C HIS A 279 -4.68 17.01 29.88
N VAL A 280 -4.98 16.59 28.65
CA VAL A 280 -5.34 17.49 27.57
C VAL A 280 -6.81 17.87 27.73
N PRO A 281 -7.16 19.16 27.83
CA PRO A 281 -8.56 19.57 27.91
C PRO A 281 -9.35 19.13 26.67
N GLU A 282 -10.57 18.62 26.84
CA GLU A 282 -11.42 18.13 25.74
C GLU A 282 -11.61 19.19 24.64
N GLU A 283 -11.79 20.46 25.02
CA GLU A 283 -11.96 21.57 24.07
C GLU A 283 -10.70 21.89 23.25
N LYS A 284 -9.57 21.24 23.57
CA LYS A 284 -8.30 21.33 22.84
C LYS A 284 -8.05 20.12 21.94
N ILE A 285 -8.99 19.17 21.88
CA ILE A 285 -8.93 18.02 20.99
C ILE A 285 -9.90 18.26 19.83
N ILE A 286 -9.39 18.20 18.61
CA ILE A 286 -10.18 18.26 17.38
C ILE A 286 -10.05 16.93 16.68
N ILE A 287 -11.17 16.27 16.43
CA ILE A 287 -11.24 15.04 15.64
C ILE A 287 -11.86 15.34 14.27
N GLY A 288 -11.29 14.78 13.22
CA GLY A 288 -11.88 14.94 11.89
C GLY A 288 -10.99 14.45 10.76
N GLU A 289 -11.43 14.74 9.54
CA GLU A 289 -10.70 14.43 8.32
C GLU A 289 -10.51 15.71 7.48
N SER A 290 -9.40 15.80 6.77
CA SER A 290 -8.98 17.00 6.03
C SER A 290 -9.78 17.31 4.76
N MET A 291 -10.53 16.34 4.24
CA MET A 291 -11.24 16.34 2.96
C MET A 291 -12.68 15.82 3.06
N ARG A 292 -13.11 15.33 4.22
CA ARG A 292 -14.36 14.56 4.43
C ARG A 292 -15.00 14.95 5.77
N ASN A 293 -16.32 14.77 5.87
CA ASN A 293 -17.01 14.92 7.16
C ASN A 293 -16.91 13.60 7.98
N LEU A 294 -17.58 13.54 9.12
CA LEU A 294 -17.79 12.32 9.91
C LEU A 294 -19.23 11.85 9.76
N TYR A 295 -19.47 10.54 9.80
CA TYR A 295 -20.83 10.03 9.82
C TYR A 295 -21.49 10.31 11.17
N LYS A 296 -22.82 10.44 11.15
CA LYS A 296 -23.61 10.61 12.39
C LYS A 296 -23.38 9.51 13.40
N ASP A 297 -23.35 8.26 12.95
CA ASP A 297 -23.04 7.10 13.79
C ASP A 297 -21.60 7.06 14.32
N GLU A 298 -20.75 8.02 13.98
CA GLU A 298 -19.40 8.11 14.54
C GLU A 298 -19.31 9.25 15.54
N TYR A 299 -19.74 10.46 15.15
CA TYR A 299 -19.66 11.63 16.02
C TYR A 299 -20.73 11.63 17.12
N ASP A 300 -21.79 10.83 17.03
CA ASP A 300 -22.75 10.68 18.14
C ASP A 300 -22.14 9.88 19.31
N TYR A 301 -21.11 9.06 19.06
CA TYR A 301 -20.43 8.27 20.09
C TYR A 301 -19.13 8.91 20.61
N ILE A 302 -18.56 9.86 19.88
CA ILE A 302 -17.36 10.61 20.26
C ILE A 302 -17.75 11.85 21.06
#